data_AF-A0A833FYN2-F1
#
_entry.id   AF-A0A833FYN2-F1
#
_cell.length_a   1.000
_cell.length_b   1.000
_cell.length_c   1.000
_cell.angle_alpha   90.00
_cell.angle_beta   90.00
_cell.angle_gamma   90.00
#
_symmetry.space_group_name_H-M   'P 1'
#
loop_
_entity.id
_entity.type
_entity.pdbx_description
1 polymer ?
#
loop_
_entity_poly.entity_id
_entity_poly.type
_entity_poly.pdbx_seq_one_letter_code
_entity_poly.pdbx_strand_id
1 'polypeptide(L)' 'MAVDTSGGHPAMDYAEHNRTYRAFVRATAVVIALLVLLLVGMLVFLVP' A
#
# COMPACT_ATOMS: atom_id res chain seq x y z
N MET A 1 8.45 0.83 -7.59
CA MET A 1 7.55 0.72 -8.75
C MET A 1 7.23 2.12 -9.23
N ALA A 2 7.75 2.52 -10.39
CA ALA A 2 7.38 3.78 -11.04
C ALA A 2 6.30 3.43 -12.07
N VAL A 3 5.13 4.08 -11.95
CA VAL A 3 4.08 4.00 -12.98
C VAL A 3 4.56 4.85 -14.15
N ASP A 4 4.57 4.29 -15.37
CA ASP A 4 4.88 5.05 -16.57
C ASP A 4 3.73 6.00 -16.88
N THR A 5 4.01 7.29 -16.86
CA THR A 5 3.04 8.36 -17.12
C THR A 5 3.27 9.07 -18.45
N SER A 6 4.16 8.54 -19.30
CA SER A 6 4.52 9.14 -20.59
C SER A 6 3.38 9.18 -21.61
N GLY A 7 2.41 8.26 -21.52
CA GLY A 7 1.19 8.23 -22.35
C GLY A 7 0.01 9.02 -21.77
N GLY A 8 0.26 9.83 -20.73
CA GLY A 8 -0.77 10.52 -19.97
C GLY A 8 -1.34 11.79 -20.62
N HIS A 9 -2.49 12.27 -20.15
CA HIS A 9 -3.03 13.55 -20.59
C HIS A 9 -2.13 14.70 -20.07
N PRO A 10 -1.63 15.60 -20.94
CA PRO A 10 -0.65 16.64 -20.56
C PRO A 10 -1.12 17.64 -19.49
N ALA A 11 -2.43 17.71 -19.19
CA ALA A 11 -2.97 18.58 -18.15
C ALA A 11 -2.96 17.95 -16.75
N MET A 12 -2.61 16.66 -16.64
CA MET A 12 -2.65 15.93 -15.37
C MET A 12 -1.31 16.06 -14.62
N ASP A 13 -1.40 16.44 -13.34
CA ASP A 13 -0.25 16.42 -12.43
C ASP A 13 0.07 14.97 -11.99
N TYR A 14 0.90 14.31 -12.78
CA TYR A 14 1.37 12.96 -12.51
C TYR A 14 2.36 12.89 -11.33
N ALA A 15 3.00 13.99 -10.96
CA ALA A 15 3.94 13.99 -9.84
C ALA A 15 3.19 13.80 -8.51
N GLU A 16 2.10 14.54 -8.32
CA GLU A 16 1.21 14.41 -7.15
C GLU A 16 0.53 13.04 -7.11
N HIS A 17 -0.05 12.61 -8.24
CA HIS A 17 -0.71 11.30 -8.35
C HIS A 17 0.24 10.16 -7.94
N ASN A 18 1.44 10.15 -8.51
CA ASN A 18 2.43 9.11 -8.22
C ASN A 18 2.94 9.17 -6.77
N ARG A 19 3.03 10.36 -6.16
CA ARG A 19 3.40 10.49 -4.74
C ARG A 19 2.34 9.84 -3.85
N THR A 20 1.08 10.18 -4.07
CA THR A 20 -0.04 9.65 -3.29
C THR A 20 -0.21 8.14 -3.49
N TYR A 21 -0.14 7.66 -4.73
CA TYR A 21 -0.21 6.23 -5.03
C TYR A 21 0.90 5.43 -4.31
N ARG A 22 2.14 5.93 -4.34
CA ARG A 22 3.25 5.27 -3.63
C ARG A 22 3.05 5.25 -2.11
N ALA A 23 2.54 6.35 -1.54
CA ALA A 23 2.24 6.41 -0.11
C ALA A 23 1.13 5.42 0.27
N PHE A 24 0.05 5.37 -0.52
CA PHE A 24 -1.05 4.43 -0.33
C PHE A 24 -0.58 2.98 -0.37
N VAL A 25 0.19 2.58 -1.39
CA VAL A 25 0.70 1.21 -1.51
C VAL A 25 1.59 0.83 -0.32
N ARG A 26 2.46 1.74 0.13
CA ARG A 26 3.31 1.51 1.32
C ARG A 26 2.47 1.36 2.59
N ALA A 27 1.50 2.23 2.82
CA ALA A 27 0.61 2.16 3.97
C ALA A 27 -0.20 0.85 3.98
N THR A 28 -0.76 0.46 2.83
CA THR A 28 -1.50 -0.79 2.67
C THR A 28 -0.63 -2.00 2.98
N ALA A 29 0.61 -2.05 2.49
CA ALA A 29 1.54 -3.14 2.80
C ALA A 29 1.84 -3.25 4.31
N VAL A 30 2.04 -2.12 4.99
CA VAL A 30 2.25 -2.08 6.45
C VAL A 30 1.02 -2.57 7.19
N VAL A 31 -0.18 -2.10 6.82
CA VAL A 31 -1.44 -2.54 7.43
C VAL A 31 -1.64 -4.05 7.25
N ILE A 32 -1.39 -4.58 6.06
CA ILE A 32 -1.47 -6.03 5.80
C ILE A 32 -0.50 -6.79 6.72
N ALA A 33 0.75 -6.35 6.84
CA ALA A 33 1.71 -7.00 7.73
C ALA A 33 1.25 -6.99 9.19
N LEU A 34 0.68 -5.89 9.67
CA LEU A 34 0.11 -5.79 11.02
C LEU A 34 -1.08 -6.72 11.22
N LEU A 35 -1.97 -6.84 10.23
CA LEU A 35 -3.10 -7.76 10.27
C LEU A 35 -2.63 -9.22 10.32
N VAL A 36 -1.61 -9.58 9.54
CA VAL A 36 -1.02 -10.93 9.59
C VAL A 36 -0.45 -11.21 10.99
N LEU A 37 0.30 -10.26 11.57
CA LEU A 37 0.82 -10.41 12.93
C LEU A 37 -0.30 -10.55 13.98
N LEU A 38 -1.37 -9.76 13.85
CA LEU A 38 -2.53 -9.86 14.73
C LEU A 38 -3.18 -11.24 14.63
N LEU A 39 -3.42 -11.74 13.42
CA LEU A 39 -4.03 -13.05 13.20
C LEU A 39 -3.15 -14.19 13.74
N VAL A 40 -1.83 -14.11 13.55
CA VAL A 40 -0.88 -15.07 14.15
C VAL A 40 -0.92 -14.99 15.68
N GLY A 41 -0.96 -13.80 16.25
CA GLY A 41 -1.13 -13.63 17.70
C GLY A 41 -2.41 -14.27 18.20
N MET A 42 -3.54 -14.03 17.54
CA MET A 42 -4.81 -14.67 17.87
C MET A 42 -4.72 -16.19 17.79
N LEU A 43 -4.08 -16.74 16.76
CA LEU A 43 -3.88 -18.18 16.63
C LEU A 43 -3.10 -18.75 17.83
N VAL A 44 -1.98 -18.11 18.22
CA VAL A 44 -1.13 -18.58 19.33
C VAL A 44 -1.81 -18.46 20.69
N PHE A 45 -2.60 -17.42 20.93
CA PHE A 45 -3.15 -17.13 22.26
C PHE A 45 -4.61 -17.57 22.47
N LEU A 46 -5.42 -17.65 21.42
CA LEU A 46 -6.87 -17.92 21.54
C LEU A 46 -7.27 -19.31 21.01
N VAL A 47 -6.40 -19.99 20.25
CA VAL A 47 -6.69 -21.33 19.72
C VAL A 47 -5.78 -22.34 20.43
N PRO A 48 -6.30 -23.11 21.40
CA PRO A 48 -5.56 -24.18 22.08
C PRO A 48 -5.36 -25.43 21.22
#